data_AF-A0A7C4Y6H4-F1
#
_entry.id   AF-A0A7C4Y6H4-F1
#
_cell.length_a   1.000
_cell.length_b   1.000
_cell.length_c   1.000
_cell.angle_alpha   90.00
_cell.angle_beta   90.00
_cell.angle_gamma   90.00
#
_symmetry.space_group_name_H-M   'P 1'
#
loop_
_entity.id
_entity.type
_entity.pdbx_description
1 polymer ?
#
loop_
_entity_poly.entity_id
_entity_poly.type
_entity_poly.pdbx_seq_one_letter_code
_entity_poly.pdbx_strand_id
1 'polypeptide(L)'
;MSVLRPGFSERVFEFAFNAEYANRNRAILAGAPSIPTQNEEKSLGYDVMFEVNAHGGAIHAIALQHKVSRFVDSLGPTNAHFWAAASGPYFAFRLDTDQYNLIESIAAAGMPGVEFQFCAPRFATRAAMNGHYLAGTVEASSIWIGVAGAGPITDDDVHTVVYRQNGSGAFRFSESAKELTIVDDTVRRVQREDRRTATLEAPERIYSTALRLLREYWPDRRGKVRKRTDEVISGLPSKLPDEVAPTLTNAGRLLADYFGMSLLVEVRE
;
A
#
# COMPACT_ATOMS: atom_id res chain seq x y z
N MET A 1 24.90 -14.14 -15.50
CA MET A 1 23.89 -13.29 -14.85
C MET A 1 23.43 -14.02 -13.61
N SER A 2 23.71 -13.46 -12.43
CA SER A 2 23.21 -13.97 -11.15
C SER A 2 21.89 -13.24 -10.87
N VAL A 3 20.79 -14.00 -10.96
CA VAL A 3 19.46 -13.55 -10.55
C VAL A 3 19.10 -14.37 -9.33
N LEU A 4 19.08 -13.70 -8.18
CA LEU A 4 18.70 -14.32 -6.94
C LEU A 4 17.19 -14.15 -6.74
N ARG A 5 16.46 -15.26 -6.76
CA ARG A 5 15.03 -15.27 -6.43
C ARG A 5 14.83 -15.07 -4.92
N PRO A 6 13.69 -14.51 -4.48
CA PRO A 6 13.37 -14.44 -3.07
C PRO A 6 13.45 -15.82 -2.41
N GLY A 7 14.22 -15.93 -1.32
CA GLY A 7 14.35 -17.13 -0.50
C GLY A 7 13.24 -17.27 0.56
N PHE A 8 12.22 -16.43 0.49
CA PHE A 8 11.08 -16.40 1.41
C PHE A 8 9.83 -15.96 0.65
N SER A 9 8.65 -16.32 1.16
CA SER A 9 7.37 -15.92 0.60
C SER A 9 6.98 -14.51 1.05
N GLU A 10 6.03 -13.90 0.33
CA GLU A 10 5.44 -12.61 0.70
C GLU A 10 4.83 -12.62 2.10
N ARG A 11 4.09 -13.68 2.45
CA ARG A 11 3.52 -13.84 3.81
C ARG A 11 4.55 -13.90 4.92
N VAL A 12 5.75 -14.43 4.67
CA VAL A 12 6.84 -14.43 5.66
C VAL A 12 7.39 -13.01 5.86
N PHE A 13 7.53 -12.24 4.79
CA PHE A 13 7.95 -10.85 4.88
C PHE A 13 6.90 -9.98 5.58
N GLU A 14 5.64 -10.08 5.15
CA GLU A 14 4.50 -9.40 5.75
C GLU A 14 4.43 -9.65 7.26
N PHE A 15 4.46 -10.91 7.70
CA PHE A 15 4.43 -11.25 9.13
C PHE A 15 5.51 -10.53 9.92
N ALA A 16 6.76 -10.63 9.46
CA ALA A 16 7.91 -10.10 10.15
C ALA A 16 7.91 -8.57 10.16
N PHE A 17 7.57 -7.96 9.03
CA PHE A 17 7.45 -6.53 8.89
C PHE A 17 6.35 -5.98 9.80
N ASN A 18 5.15 -6.56 9.74
CA ASN A 18 4.00 -6.10 10.52
C ASN A 18 4.24 -6.23 12.02
N ALA A 19 4.84 -7.34 12.46
CA ALA A 19 5.19 -7.54 13.86
C ALA A 19 6.21 -6.50 14.36
N GLU A 20 7.25 -6.22 13.56
CA GLU A 20 8.25 -5.21 13.89
C GLU A 20 7.66 -3.80 13.91
N TYR A 21 6.93 -3.43 12.86
CA TYR A 21 6.28 -2.12 12.74
C TYR A 21 5.33 -1.88 13.91
N ALA A 22 4.47 -2.86 14.23
CA ALA A 22 3.51 -2.74 15.31
C ALA A 22 4.20 -2.58 16.68
N ASN A 23 5.24 -3.38 16.94
CA ASN A 23 5.98 -3.29 18.18
C ASN A 23 6.70 -1.93 18.34
N ARG A 24 7.35 -1.45 17.27
CA ARG A 24 8.11 -0.19 17.29
C ARG A 24 7.20 1.05 17.38
N ASN A 25 6.05 1.01 16.72
CA ASN A 25 5.12 2.14 16.62
C ASN A 25 3.92 2.04 17.57
N ARG A 26 3.89 1.08 18.49
CA ARG A 26 2.75 0.83 19.41
C ARG A 26 2.21 2.06 20.14
N ALA A 27 3.05 3.06 20.40
CA ALA A 27 2.67 4.27 21.13
C ALA A 27 1.83 5.25 20.30
N ILE A 28 1.83 5.10 18.97
CA ILE A 28 1.08 5.95 18.04
C ILE A 28 0.03 5.18 17.27
N LEU A 29 -0.04 3.85 17.39
CA LEU A 29 -1.08 3.07 16.75
C LEU A 29 -2.42 3.30 17.44
N ALA A 30 -3.47 3.52 16.64
CA ALA A 30 -4.84 3.65 17.11
C ALA A 30 -5.40 2.31 17.62
N GLY A 31 -4.92 1.20 17.07
CA GLY A 31 -5.34 -0.14 17.41
C GLY A 31 -4.48 -1.22 16.76
N ALA A 32 -5.01 -2.45 16.73
CA ALA A 32 -4.40 -3.53 15.98
C ALA A 32 -4.47 -3.25 14.46
N PRO A 33 -3.48 -3.67 13.66
CA PRO A 33 -3.54 -3.50 12.22
C PRO A 33 -4.70 -4.29 11.60
N SER A 34 -5.33 -3.71 10.58
CA SER A 34 -6.33 -4.38 9.76
C SER A 34 -5.63 -5.22 8.69
N ILE A 35 -5.87 -6.53 8.68
CA ILE A 35 -5.32 -7.47 7.71
C ILE A 35 -6.49 -8.10 6.96
N PRO A 36 -6.75 -7.71 5.70
CA PRO A 36 -7.85 -8.24 4.93
C PRO A 36 -7.64 -9.71 4.58
N THR A 37 -8.75 -10.42 4.38
CA THR A 37 -8.71 -11.74 3.75
C THR A 37 -8.21 -11.64 2.32
N GLN A 38 -7.75 -12.75 1.74
CA GLN A 38 -7.28 -12.78 0.34
C GLN A 38 -8.34 -12.33 -0.68
N ASN A 39 -9.64 -12.47 -0.36
CA ASN A 39 -10.72 -11.97 -1.21
C ASN A 39 -10.90 -10.46 -1.09
N GLU A 40 -10.78 -9.94 0.13
CA GLU A 40 -10.85 -8.50 0.41
C GLU A 40 -9.63 -7.78 -0.15
N GLU A 41 -8.43 -8.35 -0.05
CA GLU A 41 -7.18 -7.81 -0.62
C GLU A 41 -7.34 -7.47 -2.11
N LYS A 42 -8.00 -8.34 -2.90
CA LYS A 42 -8.27 -8.08 -4.33
C LYS A 42 -9.14 -6.84 -4.56
N SER A 43 -9.98 -6.50 -3.60
CA SER A 43 -10.92 -5.38 -3.69
C SER A 43 -10.38 -4.11 -3.02
N LEU A 44 -9.49 -4.26 -2.05
CA LEU A 44 -8.93 -3.19 -1.23
C LEU A 44 -7.55 -2.74 -1.70
N GLY A 45 -6.79 -3.64 -2.33
CA GLY A 45 -5.47 -3.35 -2.89
C GLY A 45 -4.34 -3.26 -1.85
N TYR A 46 -4.53 -3.73 -0.62
CA TYR A 46 -3.49 -3.74 0.41
C TYR A 46 -3.49 -5.04 1.21
N ASP A 47 -2.32 -5.41 1.73
CA ASP A 47 -2.13 -6.58 2.62
C ASP A 47 -2.31 -6.23 4.09
N VAL A 48 -2.03 -4.98 4.46
CA VAL A 48 -2.22 -4.48 5.82
C VAL A 48 -2.54 -3.00 5.81
N MET A 49 -3.29 -2.56 6.81
CA MET A 49 -3.47 -1.16 7.11
C MET A 49 -3.17 -0.87 8.58
N PHE A 50 -2.35 0.16 8.80
CA PHE A 50 -2.05 0.69 10.12
C PHE A 50 -2.78 2.01 10.33
N GLU A 51 -3.59 2.07 11.38
CA GLU A 51 -4.19 3.31 11.82
C GLU A 51 -3.33 3.94 12.90
N VAL A 52 -2.98 5.20 12.69
CA VAL A 52 -2.08 5.99 13.51
C VAL A 52 -2.87 7.14 14.13
N ASN A 53 -2.81 7.23 15.46
CA ASN A 53 -3.37 8.32 16.25
C ASN A 53 -2.23 9.06 16.95
N ALA A 54 -1.85 10.21 16.41
CA ALA A 54 -0.97 11.14 17.11
C ALA A 54 -1.84 12.23 17.76
N HIS A 55 -1.58 12.53 19.05
CA HIS A 55 -2.24 13.55 19.88
C HIS A 55 -2.97 14.65 19.08
N GLY A 56 -4.30 14.66 19.13
CA GLY A 56 -5.15 15.63 18.42
C GLY A 56 -6.45 15.05 17.84
N GLY A 57 -6.62 13.73 17.80
CA GLY A 57 -7.87 13.07 17.42
C GLY A 57 -8.05 12.79 15.92
N ALA A 58 -7.11 13.22 15.07
CA ALA A 58 -7.10 12.84 13.66
C ALA A 58 -6.49 11.45 13.48
N ILE A 59 -7.20 10.57 12.78
CA ILE A 59 -6.72 9.22 12.44
C ILE A 59 -6.17 9.25 11.03
N HIS A 60 -4.95 8.72 10.91
CA HIS A 60 -4.26 8.54 9.65
C HIS A 60 -4.09 7.05 9.38
N ALA A 61 -4.33 6.62 8.16
CA ALA A 61 -4.21 5.22 7.76
C ALA A 61 -3.09 5.04 6.73
N ILE A 62 -2.22 4.06 7.00
CA ILE A 62 -1.14 3.65 6.11
C ILE A 62 -1.49 2.26 5.61
N ALA A 63 -1.92 2.17 4.36
CA ALA A 63 -2.20 0.93 3.65
C ALA A 63 -0.95 0.48 2.87
N LEU A 64 -0.48 -0.73 3.16
CA LEU A 64 0.70 -1.32 2.52
C LEU A 64 0.30 -2.57 1.75
N GLN A 65 0.73 -2.63 0.48
CA GLN A 65 0.81 -3.88 -0.25
C GLN A 65 2.27 -4.35 -0.22
N HIS A 66 2.50 -5.47 0.45
CA HIS A 66 3.80 -6.11 0.53
C HIS A 66 4.16 -6.77 -0.81
N LYS A 67 5.45 -6.75 -1.11
CA LYS A 67 6.02 -7.40 -2.29
C LYS A 67 7.33 -8.07 -1.92
N VAL A 68 7.63 -9.19 -2.57
CA VAL A 68 8.95 -9.82 -2.52
C VAL A 68 9.68 -9.65 -3.84
N SER A 69 10.96 -9.33 -3.75
CA SER A 69 11.74 -8.91 -4.92
C SER A 69 12.88 -9.87 -5.23
N ARG A 70 13.08 -10.17 -6.51
CA ARG A 70 14.33 -10.77 -6.97
C ARG A 70 15.45 -9.74 -6.90
N PHE A 71 16.68 -10.19 -6.69
CA PHE A 71 17.87 -9.36 -6.77
C PHE A 71 18.67 -9.70 -8.03
N VAL A 72 19.15 -8.67 -8.71
CA VAL A 72 19.96 -8.78 -9.92
C VAL A 72 21.26 -8.01 -9.72
N ASP A 73 22.38 -8.73 -9.76
CA ASP A 73 23.71 -8.20 -9.42
C ASP A 73 24.65 -8.04 -10.63
N SER A 74 24.15 -8.37 -11.83
CA SER A 74 24.95 -8.37 -13.05
C SER A 74 24.18 -7.83 -14.25
N LEU A 75 24.89 -7.05 -15.06
CA LEU A 75 24.41 -6.54 -16.33
C LEU A 75 24.35 -7.67 -17.37
N GLY A 76 23.31 -7.66 -18.18
CA GLY A 76 23.16 -8.49 -19.36
C GLY A 76 22.33 -7.81 -20.45
N PRO A 77 22.16 -8.48 -21.60
CA PRO A 77 21.52 -7.85 -22.76
C PRO A 77 20.05 -7.48 -22.54
N THR A 78 19.33 -8.29 -21.76
CA THR A 78 17.88 -8.16 -21.57
C THR A 78 17.48 -7.25 -20.40
N ASN A 79 18.43 -6.80 -19.58
CA ASN A 79 18.17 -5.96 -18.41
C ASN A 79 18.93 -4.62 -18.42
N ALA A 80 19.56 -4.27 -19.55
CA ALA A 80 20.37 -3.06 -19.66
C ALA A 80 19.60 -1.79 -19.28
N HIS A 81 18.32 -1.70 -19.64
CA HIS A 81 17.45 -0.57 -19.29
C HIS A 81 17.17 -0.49 -17.78
N PHE A 82 16.91 -1.62 -17.10
CA PHE A 82 16.77 -1.66 -15.64
C PHE A 82 18.07 -1.28 -14.94
N TRP A 83 19.19 -1.84 -15.41
CA TRP A 83 20.52 -1.58 -14.86
C TRP A 83 20.91 -0.11 -14.97
N ALA A 84 20.62 0.52 -16.12
CA ALA A 84 20.88 1.94 -16.36
C ALA A 84 20.10 2.83 -15.38
N ALA A 85 18.78 2.60 -15.24
CA ALA A 85 17.95 3.40 -14.33
C ALA A 85 18.31 3.20 -12.85
N ALA A 86 18.59 1.96 -12.45
CA ALA A 86 19.03 1.66 -11.09
C ALA A 86 20.49 2.07 -10.83
N SER A 87 21.26 2.35 -11.88
CA SER A 87 22.68 2.69 -11.82
C SER A 87 23.53 1.58 -11.20
N GLY A 88 23.20 0.30 -11.45
CA GLY A 88 23.91 -0.85 -10.89
C GLY A 88 22.98 -1.99 -10.45
N PRO A 89 23.41 -2.82 -9.48
CA PRO A 89 22.59 -3.86 -8.88
C PRO A 89 21.26 -3.35 -8.35
N TYR A 90 20.21 -4.14 -8.54
CA TYR A 90 18.85 -3.71 -8.25
C TYR A 90 17.95 -4.85 -7.78
N PHE A 91 16.86 -4.47 -7.14
CA PHE A 91 15.76 -5.36 -6.82
C PHE A 91 14.60 -5.13 -7.77
N ALA A 92 13.82 -6.18 -8.04
CA ALA A 92 12.66 -6.07 -8.91
C ALA A 92 11.51 -7.00 -8.50
N PHE A 93 10.28 -6.53 -8.68
CA PHE A 93 9.06 -7.35 -8.58
C PHE A 93 8.09 -7.02 -9.70
N ARG A 94 7.33 -8.03 -10.14
CA ARG A 94 6.32 -7.88 -11.19
C ARG A 94 5.06 -7.26 -10.61
N LEU A 95 4.39 -6.42 -11.39
CA LEU A 95 3.09 -5.87 -11.05
C LEU A 95 1.97 -6.79 -11.56
N ASP A 96 0.94 -6.92 -10.74
CA ASP A 96 -0.41 -7.26 -11.20
C ASP A 96 -1.09 -5.96 -11.63
N THR A 97 -1.48 -5.87 -12.90
CA THR A 97 -2.00 -4.62 -13.51
C THR A 97 -3.28 -4.16 -12.82
N ASP A 98 -4.18 -5.08 -12.48
CA ASP A 98 -5.46 -4.75 -11.86
C ASP A 98 -5.23 -4.23 -10.43
N GLN A 99 -4.41 -4.94 -9.65
CA GLN A 99 -4.07 -4.52 -8.30
C GLN A 99 -3.32 -3.17 -8.31
N TYR A 100 -2.35 -2.98 -9.22
CA TYR A 100 -1.63 -1.72 -9.35
C TYR A 100 -2.59 -0.56 -9.66
N ASN A 101 -3.47 -0.70 -10.66
CA ASN A 101 -4.38 0.36 -11.07
C ASN A 101 -5.39 0.72 -9.96
N LEU A 102 -5.81 -0.27 -9.17
CA LEU A 102 -6.62 -0.03 -7.99
C LEU A 102 -5.87 0.81 -6.94
N ILE A 103 -4.63 0.44 -6.60
CA ILE A 103 -3.83 1.17 -5.61
C ILE A 103 -3.49 2.58 -6.11
N GLU A 104 -3.10 2.70 -7.37
CA GLU A 104 -2.74 3.99 -7.99
C GLU A 104 -3.90 4.96 -7.99
N SER A 105 -5.10 4.51 -8.37
CA SER A 105 -6.29 5.36 -8.42
C SER A 105 -6.72 5.85 -7.04
N ILE A 106 -6.69 4.98 -6.03
CA ILE A 106 -7.00 5.35 -4.64
C ILE A 106 -5.95 6.35 -4.12
N ALA A 107 -4.67 6.08 -4.38
CA ALA A 107 -3.58 6.96 -3.97
C ALA A 107 -3.65 8.34 -4.67
N ALA A 108 -3.89 8.36 -5.98
CA ALA A 108 -3.97 9.56 -6.81
C ALA A 108 -5.20 10.42 -6.50
N ALA A 109 -6.28 9.81 -5.99
CA ALA A 109 -7.45 10.53 -5.51
C ALA A 109 -7.17 11.42 -4.28
N GLY A 110 -6.03 11.20 -3.61
CA GLY A 110 -5.56 12.07 -2.52
C GLY A 110 -6.56 12.12 -1.36
N MET A 111 -7.07 10.96 -0.97
CA MET A 111 -7.99 10.85 0.16
C MET A 111 -7.30 11.39 1.43
N PRO A 112 -7.86 12.43 2.09
CA PRO A 112 -7.23 13.00 3.26
C PRO A 112 -7.01 11.94 4.34
N GLY A 113 -5.79 11.88 4.88
CA GLY A 113 -5.45 10.97 5.96
C GLY A 113 -5.20 9.52 5.55
N VAL A 114 -5.15 9.19 4.25
CA VAL A 114 -4.91 7.82 3.78
C VAL A 114 -3.74 7.76 2.81
N GLU A 115 -2.78 6.89 3.09
CA GLU A 115 -1.61 6.64 2.24
C GLU A 115 -1.61 5.20 1.74
N PHE A 116 -1.37 5.02 0.44
CA PHE A 116 -1.26 3.71 -0.22
C PHE A 116 0.12 3.54 -0.84
N GLN A 117 0.83 2.49 -0.43
CA GLN A 117 2.23 2.30 -0.79
C GLN A 117 2.54 0.82 -1.01
N PHE A 118 3.50 0.54 -1.89
CA PHE A 118 4.17 -0.75 -1.89
C PHE A 118 5.25 -0.78 -0.81
N CYS A 119 5.40 -1.93 -0.15
CA CYS A 119 6.51 -2.19 0.74
C CYS A 119 7.28 -3.44 0.28
N ALA A 120 8.59 -3.33 0.11
CA ALA A 120 9.42 -4.44 -0.35
C ALA A 120 10.79 -4.49 0.38
N PRO A 121 11.37 -5.69 0.59
CA PRO A 121 12.64 -5.83 1.28
C PRO A 121 13.83 -5.46 0.39
N ARG A 122 14.82 -4.76 0.94
CA ARG A 122 16.14 -4.53 0.28
C ARG A 122 17.10 -5.71 0.48
N PHE A 123 16.56 -6.92 0.54
CA PHE A 123 17.27 -8.18 0.68
C PHE A 123 16.43 -9.30 0.07
N ALA A 124 17.08 -10.39 -0.38
CA ALA A 124 16.39 -11.48 -1.10
C ALA A 124 16.65 -12.88 -0.52
N THR A 125 17.63 -13.09 0.36
CA THR A 125 17.93 -14.43 0.90
C THR A 125 17.14 -14.74 2.16
N ARG A 126 16.85 -16.03 2.41
CA ARG A 126 16.27 -16.50 3.68
C ARG A 126 17.16 -16.16 4.88
N ALA A 127 18.48 -16.26 4.69
CA ALA A 127 19.45 -15.93 5.72
C ALA A 127 19.39 -14.45 6.12
N ALA A 128 19.33 -13.53 5.13
CA ALA A 128 19.16 -12.11 5.39
C ALA A 128 17.82 -11.81 6.08
N MET A 129 16.72 -12.43 5.61
CA MET A 129 15.40 -12.29 6.24
C MET A 129 15.43 -12.66 7.72
N ASN A 130 16.02 -13.82 8.06
CA ASN A 130 16.13 -14.26 9.45
C ASN A 130 17.03 -13.32 10.27
N GLY A 131 18.15 -12.86 9.69
CA GLY A 131 19.04 -11.90 10.33
C GLY A 131 18.33 -10.59 10.67
N HIS A 132 17.59 -10.02 9.72
CA HIS A 132 16.83 -8.79 9.94
C HIS A 132 15.69 -8.96 10.95
N TYR A 133 14.97 -10.10 10.90
CA TYR A 133 13.91 -10.41 11.85
C TYR A 133 14.43 -10.49 13.29
N LEU A 134 15.52 -11.22 13.52
CA LEU A 134 16.12 -11.34 14.85
C LEU A 134 16.71 -10.01 15.35
N ALA A 135 17.18 -9.16 14.43
CA ALA A 135 17.74 -7.85 14.76
C ALA A 135 16.67 -6.74 14.92
N GLY A 136 15.40 -6.99 14.58
CA GLY A 136 14.37 -5.95 14.55
C GLY A 136 14.68 -4.83 13.55
N THR A 137 15.12 -5.21 12.34
CA THR A 137 15.51 -4.26 11.27
C THR A 137 14.86 -4.57 9.92
N VAL A 138 13.83 -5.41 9.87
CA VAL A 138 13.07 -5.73 8.64
C VAL A 138 12.49 -4.47 8.04
N GLU A 139 11.87 -3.61 8.85
CA GLU A 139 11.28 -2.35 8.42
C GLU A 139 12.36 -1.42 7.86
N ALA A 140 13.41 -1.17 8.65
CA ALA A 140 14.52 -0.30 8.26
C ALA A 140 15.28 -0.82 7.03
N SER A 141 15.21 -2.12 6.77
CA SER A 141 15.81 -2.79 5.62
C SER A 141 14.82 -3.01 4.47
N SER A 142 13.69 -2.29 4.48
CA SER A 142 12.71 -2.28 3.41
C SER A 142 12.70 -0.93 2.68
N ILE A 143 12.02 -0.88 1.54
CA ILE A 143 11.72 0.32 0.78
C ILE A 143 10.21 0.53 0.75
N TRP A 144 9.79 1.78 0.83
CA TRP A 144 8.41 2.22 0.77
C TRP A 144 8.24 3.04 -0.51
N ILE A 145 7.35 2.59 -1.39
CA ILE A 145 7.20 3.15 -2.74
C ILE A 145 5.78 3.68 -2.88
N GLY A 146 5.66 5.00 -3.01
CA GLY A 146 4.41 5.68 -3.31
C GLY A 146 4.03 5.50 -4.77
N VAL A 147 2.76 5.18 -5.02
CA VAL A 147 2.24 4.98 -6.37
C VAL A 147 1.42 6.17 -6.88
N ALA A 148 1.04 7.11 -6.01
CA ALA A 148 0.25 8.27 -6.40
C ALA A 148 0.91 9.06 -7.54
N GLY A 149 0.16 9.34 -8.60
CA GLY A 149 0.63 10.14 -9.75
C GLY A 149 1.53 9.39 -10.72
N ALA A 150 1.82 8.12 -10.46
CA ALA A 150 2.50 7.25 -11.41
C ALA A 150 1.59 6.85 -12.59
N GLY A 151 0.31 7.20 -12.55
CA GLY A 151 -0.67 6.99 -13.61
C GLY A 151 -1.02 5.51 -13.82
N PRO A 152 -2.16 5.22 -14.45
CA PRO A 152 -2.57 3.84 -14.69
C PRO A 152 -1.64 3.13 -15.68
N ILE A 153 -1.70 1.81 -15.65
CA ILE A 153 -1.23 0.92 -16.69
C ILE A 153 -2.43 0.65 -17.62
N THR A 154 -2.28 0.98 -18.90
CA THR A 154 -3.35 0.87 -19.91
C THR A 154 -3.03 -0.10 -21.03
N ASP A 155 -1.82 -0.65 -21.04
CA ASP A 155 -1.34 -1.63 -22.01
C ASP A 155 -1.34 -3.05 -21.40
N ASP A 156 -1.16 -4.05 -22.25
CA ASP A 156 -1.13 -5.47 -21.88
C ASP A 156 0.30 -5.98 -21.57
N ASP A 157 1.29 -5.08 -21.50
CA ASP A 157 2.69 -5.47 -21.29
C ASP A 157 2.95 -5.92 -19.85
N VAL A 158 4.08 -6.59 -19.66
CA VAL A 158 4.51 -7.01 -18.32
C VAL A 158 5.17 -5.84 -17.61
N HIS A 159 4.49 -5.27 -16.62
CA HIS A 159 5.06 -4.22 -15.80
C HIS A 159 5.89 -4.75 -14.64
N THR A 160 7.02 -4.10 -14.37
CA THR A 160 7.94 -4.42 -13.28
C THR A 160 8.32 -3.14 -12.54
N VAL A 161 8.30 -3.21 -11.21
CA VAL A 161 8.95 -2.20 -10.38
C VAL A 161 10.40 -2.61 -10.15
N VAL A 162 11.31 -1.68 -10.37
CA VAL A 162 12.75 -1.79 -10.14
C VAL A 162 13.15 -0.74 -9.12
N TYR A 163 13.96 -1.10 -8.13
CA TYR A 163 14.50 -0.13 -7.18
C TYR A 163 15.95 -0.41 -6.84
N ARG A 164 16.65 0.67 -6.50
CA ARG A 164 18.08 0.66 -6.19
C ARG A 164 18.34 -0.14 -4.91
N GLN A 165 19.49 -0.80 -4.85
CA GLN A 165 19.88 -1.60 -3.68
C GLN A 165 19.90 -0.78 -2.38
N ASN A 166 20.31 0.49 -2.45
CA ASN A 166 20.32 1.41 -1.32
C ASN A 166 18.93 2.02 -1.01
N GLY A 167 17.91 1.76 -1.81
CA GLY A 167 16.57 2.31 -1.65
C GLY A 167 16.40 3.77 -2.10
N SER A 168 17.39 4.38 -2.76
CA SER A 168 17.34 5.81 -3.10
C SER A 168 16.52 6.15 -4.36
N GLY A 169 15.84 5.18 -4.96
CA GLY A 169 15.02 5.39 -6.15
C GLY A 169 14.30 4.13 -6.58
N ALA A 170 13.10 4.31 -7.12
CA ALA A 170 12.26 3.26 -7.68
C ALA A 170 11.65 3.71 -9.01
N PHE A 171 11.38 2.75 -9.88
CA PHE A 171 10.91 2.97 -11.23
C PHE A 171 9.91 1.89 -11.61
N ARG A 172 8.84 2.26 -12.29
CA ARG A 172 7.95 1.33 -13.00
C ARG A 172 8.37 1.23 -14.46
N PHE A 173 8.39 0.02 -15.00
CA PHE A 173 8.73 -0.26 -16.39
C PHE A 173 7.71 -1.17 -17.05
N SER A 174 7.31 -0.85 -18.29
CA SER A 174 6.98 -1.83 -19.34
C SER A 174 8.08 -1.83 -20.40
N GLU A 175 8.30 -0.67 -21.02
CA GLU A 175 9.41 -0.43 -21.96
C GLU A 175 10.33 0.71 -21.48
N SER A 176 9.75 1.80 -20.98
CA SER A 176 10.47 2.97 -20.48
C SER A 176 10.31 3.14 -18.96
N ALA A 177 11.29 3.80 -18.34
CA ALA A 177 11.29 4.04 -16.91
C ALA A 177 10.32 5.18 -16.57
N LYS A 178 9.38 4.92 -15.67
CA LYS A 178 8.62 5.95 -14.97
C LYS A 178 9.06 5.98 -13.52
N GLU A 179 9.64 7.09 -13.08
CA GLU A 179 10.10 7.25 -11.70
C GLU A 179 8.91 7.22 -10.73
N LEU A 180 9.12 6.54 -9.60
CA LEU A 180 8.16 6.42 -8.51
C LEU A 180 8.70 7.15 -7.28
N THR A 181 7.79 7.68 -6.47
CA THR A 181 8.15 8.39 -5.24
C THR A 181 8.63 7.41 -4.19
N ILE A 182 9.83 7.63 -3.66
CA ILE A 182 10.28 6.95 -2.44
C ILE A 182 9.70 7.69 -1.24
N VAL A 183 9.01 6.95 -0.39
CA VAL A 183 8.48 7.49 0.86
C VAL A 183 9.52 7.25 1.94
N ASP A 184 10.12 8.33 2.45
CA ASP A 184 11.10 8.24 3.52
C ASP A 184 10.43 8.00 4.89
N ASP A 185 11.14 7.35 5.80
CA ASP A 185 10.75 7.17 7.21
C ASP A 185 10.55 8.52 7.92
N THR A 186 11.23 9.59 7.45
CA THR A 186 11.00 10.96 7.93
C THR A 186 9.63 11.53 7.58
N VAL A 187 8.95 11.08 6.51
CA VAL A 187 7.57 11.50 6.20
C VAL A 187 6.63 11.17 7.36
N ARG A 188 6.91 10.10 8.11
CA ARG A 188 6.16 9.74 9.32
C ARG A 188 6.37 10.70 10.50
N ARG A 189 7.52 11.37 10.58
CA ARG A 189 7.84 12.37 11.60
C ARG A 189 7.47 13.79 11.17
N VAL A 190 7.66 14.16 9.90
CA VAL A 190 7.44 15.51 9.38
C VAL A 190 5.95 15.78 9.20
N GLN A 191 5.18 14.81 8.71
CA GLN A 191 3.72 14.97 8.75
C GLN A 191 3.17 14.96 10.18
N ARG A 192 3.93 14.59 11.22
CA ARG A 192 3.45 14.62 12.62
C ARG A 192 3.09 16.03 13.10
N GLU A 193 3.70 17.07 12.52
CA GLU A 193 3.34 18.47 12.79
C GLU A 193 2.10 18.90 11.98
N ASP A 194 2.04 18.59 10.67
CA ASP A 194 0.83 18.82 9.84
C ASP A 194 -0.40 18.03 10.36
N ARG A 195 -0.17 16.84 10.94
CA ARG A 195 -1.18 15.92 11.49
C ARG A 195 -1.68 16.32 12.89
N ARG A 196 -0.96 17.17 13.63
CA ARG A 196 -1.43 17.75 14.91
C ARG A 196 -2.47 18.84 14.69
N THR A 197 -2.43 19.50 13.53
CA THR A 197 -3.33 20.58 13.13
C THR A 197 -4.38 20.14 12.12
N ALA A 198 -4.41 18.86 11.75
CA ALA A 198 -5.50 18.29 10.96
C ALA A 198 -6.77 18.25 11.83
N THR A 199 -7.43 19.40 11.96
CA THR A 199 -8.89 19.41 12.06
C THR A 199 -9.40 18.51 10.93
N LEU A 200 -10.45 17.72 11.15
CA LEU A 200 -11.15 17.04 10.05
C LEU A 200 -11.79 18.13 9.17
N GLU A 201 -10.99 18.84 8.38
CA GLU A 201 -11.37 20.10 7.75
C GLU A 201 -12.36 19.92 6.60
N ALA A 202 -12.65 18.68 6.22
CA ALA A 202 -13.69 18.41 5.22
C ALA A 202 -14.15 16.94 5.26
N PRO A 203 -15.00 16.53 6.23
CA PRO A 203 -15.74 15.27 6.12
C PRO A 203 -16.47 15.19 4.77
N GLU A 204 -16.89 16.33 4.23
CA GLU A 204 -17.42 16.47 2.87
C GLU A 204 -16.48 15.99 1.78
N ARG A 205 -15.22 16.41 1.83
CA ARG A 205 -14.20 16.00 0.86
C ARG A 205 -13.85 14.53 1.01
N ILE A 206 -13.69 14.04 2.25
CA ILE A 206 -13.42 12.62 2.51
C ILE A 206 -14.55 11.76 1.95
N TYR A 207 -15.79 12.06 2.33
CA TYR A 207 -16.98 11.34 1.87
C TYR A 207 -17.12 11.39 0.35
N SER A 208 -17.00 12.59 -0.25
CA SER A 208 -17.16 12.77 -1.71
C SER A 208 -16.08 12.03 -2.50
N THR A 209 -14.83 12.07 -2.03
CA THR A 209 -13.72 11.33 -2.66
C THR A 209 -13.93 9.82 -2.53
N ALA A 210 -14.30 9.32 -1.35
CA ALA A 210 -14.58 7.92 -1.13
C ALA A 210 -15.76 7.42 -1.97
N LEU A 211 -16.87 8.17 -2.01
CA LEU A 211 -18.04 7.82 -2.80
C LEU A 211 -17.74 7.83 -4.30
N ARG A 212 -16.96 8.81 -4.79
CA ARG A 212 -16.49 8.84 -6.19
C ARG A 212 -15.65 7.62 -6.52
N LEU A 213 -14.66 7.28 -5.69
CA LEU A 213 -13.82 6.10 -5.86
C LEU A 213 -14.64 4.81 -5.88
N LEU A 214 -15.65 4.70 -5.01
CA LEU A 214 -16.55 3.56 -5.05
C LEU A 214 -17.36 3.52 -6.33
N ARG A 215 -17.91 4.64 -6.81
CA ARG A 215 -18.66 4.65 -8.08
C ARG A 215 -17.79 4.27 -9.27
N GLU A 216 -16.53 4.69 -9.27
CA GLU A 216 -15.58 4.42 -10.34
C GLU A 216 -15.13 2.95 -10.33
N TYR A 217 -14.77 2.40 -9.17
CA TYR A 217 -14.13 1.08 -9.11
C TYR A 217 -15.04 -0.06 -8.64
N TRP A 218 -16.12 0.21 -7.92
CA TRP A 218 -17.01 -0.84 -7.39
C TRP A 218 -17.76 -1.65 -8.47
N PRO A 219 -18.23 -1.06 -9.58
CA PRO A 219 -18.81 -1.82 -10.69
C PRO A 219 -17.80 -2.79 -11.31
N ASP A 220 -16.56 -2.31 -11.54
CA ASP A 220 -15.46 -3.11 -12.10
C ASP A 220 -14.96 -4.19 -11.13
N ARG A 221 -15.02 -3.93 -9.82
CA ARG A 221 -14.74 -4.92 -8.75
C ARG A 221 -15.67 -6.13 -8.86
N ARG A 222 -16.96 -5.97 -9.21
CA ARG A 222 -17.92 -7.10 -9.29
C ARG A 222 -17.78 -7.95 -10.55
N GLY A 223 -17.45 -7.35 -11.69
CA GLY A 223 -17.34 -8.08 -12.96
C GLY A 223 -16.29 -9.20 -12.93
N LYS A 224 -15.30 -9.10 -12.04
CA LYS A 224 -14.18 -10.05 -11.90
C LYS A 224 -14.33 -11.06 -10.76
N VAL A 225 -15.25 -10.84 -9.81
CA VAL A 225 -15.63 -11.85 -8.81
C VAL A 225 -16.52 -12.87 -9.52
N ARG A 226 -15.91 -13.96 -10.02
CA ARG A 226 -16.64 -15.08 -10.64
C ARG A 226 -17.84 -15.44 -9.75
N LYS A 227 -19.03 -15.56 -10.35
CA LYS A 227 -20.32 -16.07 -9.81
C LYS A 227 -20.20 -17.46 -9.15
N ARG A 228 -19.39 -17.60 -8.11
CA ARG A 228 -19.37 -18.77 -7.24
C ARG A 228 -19.83 -18.31 -5.88
N THR A 229 -21.13 -18.51 -5.68
CA THR A 229 -21.89 -18.38 -4.42
C THR A 229 -21.90 -16.95 -3.87
N ASP A 230 -23.00 -16.26 -4.17
CA ASP A 230 -23.38 -14.90 -3.77
C ASP A 230 -23.56 -14.70 -2.25
N GLU A 231 -23.10 -15.60 -1.39
CA GLU A 231 -23.31 -15.47 0.05
C GLU A 231 -22.05 -15.92 0.81
N VAL A 232 -21.40 -14.95 1.47
CA VAL A 232 -20.61 -15.11 2.73
C VAL A 232 -19.05 -15.19 2.67
N ILE A 233 -18.32 -14.71 1.64
CA ILE A 233 -16.82 -14.72 1.74
C ILE A 233 -16.09 -13.38 1.46
N SER A 234 -16.78 -12.25 1.59
CA SER A 234 -16.08 -10.98 1.87
C SER A 234 -16.89 -10.19 2.89
N GLY A 235 -16.26 -9.63 3.93
CA GLY A 235 -16.91 -8.71 4.85
C GLY A 235 -17.33 -7.39 4.20
N LEU A 236 -17.00 -7.19 2.92
CA LEU A 236 -17.38 -6.03 2.12
C LEU A 236 -18.85 -6.09 1.67
N PRO A 237 -19.55 -4.94 1.64
CA PRO A 237 -20.93 -4.85 1.17
C PRO A 237 -21.13 -5.41 -0.26
N SER A 238 -22.34 -5.85 -0.57
CA SER A 238 -22.71 -6.33 -1.92
C SER A 238 -23.38 -5.26 -2.78
N LYS A 239 -23.63 -4.06 -2.25
CA LYS A 239 -24.27 -2.93 -2.93
C LYS A 239 -23.38 -1.69 -2.85
N LEU A 240 -23.56 -0.75 -3.77
CA LEU A 240 -23.03 0.59 -3.53
C LEU A 240 -23.79 1.20 -2.35
N PRO A 241 -23.15 2.09 -1.58
CA PRO A 241 -23.85 2.79 -0.50
C PRO A 241 -24.84 3.77 -1.11
N ASP A 242 -25.98 3.93 -0.45
CA ASP A 242 -26.90 5.03 -0.75
C ASP A 242 -26.20 6.35 -0.44
N GLU A 243 -26.47 7.38 -1.25
CA GLU A 243 -25.92 8.70 -1.01
C GLU A 243 -26.60 9.34 0.20
N VAL A 244 -25.82 9.52 1.27
CA VAL A 244 -26.25 10.17 2.51
C VAL A 244 -25.49 11.49 2.72
N ALA A 245 -25.97 12.29 3.68
CA ALA A 245 -25.32 13.55 4.04
C ALA A 245 -23.84 13.31 4.39
N PRO A 246 -22.91 14.13 3.90
CA PRO A 246 -21.47 13.87 4.03
C PRO A 246 -20.92 14.32 5.39
N THR A 247 -21.49 13.75 6.45
CA THR A 247 -21.07 13.95 7.83
C THR A 247 -19.83 13.12 8.14
N LEU A 248 -19.12 13.47 9.22
CA LEU A 248 -17.98 12.69 9.68
C LEU A 248 -18.34 11.23 10.00
N THR A 249 -19.50 11.01 10.64
CA THR A 249 -20.02 9.66 10.93
C THR A 249 -20.25 8.86 9.65
N ASN A 250 -20.85 9.48 8.62
CA ASN A 250 -21.12 8.81 7.36
C ASN A 250 -19.85 8.58 6.54
N ALA A 251 -18.88 9.49 6.59
CA ALA A 251 -17.55 9.29 6.02
C ALA A 251 -16.83 8.11 6.71
N GLY A 252 -16.87 8.05 8.04
CA GLY A 252 -16.31 6.95 8.82
C GLY A 252 -16.93 5.60 8.47
N ARG A 253 -18.26 5.52 8.40
CA ARG A 253 -18.97 4.30 7.98
C ARG A 253 -18.61 3.89 6.55
N LEU A 254 -18.61 4.84 5.62
CA LEU A 254 -18.25 4.58 4.23
C LEU A 254 -16.84 3.98 4.10
N LEU A 255 -15.88 4.53 4.85
CA LEU A 255 -14.50 4.05 4.85
C LEU A 255 -14.33 2.70 5.57
N ALA A 256 -15.05 2.49 6.68
CA ALA A 256 -15.05 1.22 7.39
C ALA A 256 -15.62 0.10 6.52
N ASP A 257 -16.83 0.30 6.00
CA ASP A 257 -17.57 -0.73 5.29
C ASP A 257 -16.91 -1.09 3.95
N TYR A 258 -16.35 -0.11 3.23
CA TYR A 258 -15.90 -0.31 1.85
C TYR A 258 -14.38 -0.30 1.65
N PHE A 259 -13.63 0.25 2.61
CA PHE A 259 -12.18 0.34 2.55
C PHE A 259 -11.50 -0.36 3.73
N GLY A 260 -12.27 -0.96 4.66
CA GLY A 260 -11.76 -1.65 5.85
C GLY A 260 -11.16 -0.70 6.90
N MET A 261 -11.44 0.60 6.78
CA MET A 261 -10.83 1.65 7.59
C MET A 261 -11.69 1.98 8.80
N SER A 262 -11.27 1.54 9.97
CA SER A 262 -11.79 2.07 11.21
C SER A 262 -11.14 3.43 11.44
N LEU A 263 -11.63 4.47 10.74
CA LEU A 263 -11.59 5.77 11.39
C LEU A 263 -12.37 5.55 12.68
N LEU A 264 -11.68 5.32 13.80
CA LEU A 264 -12.22 5.46 15.15
C LEU A 264 -12.63 6.92 15.29
N VAL A 265 -13.73 7.25 14.63
CA VAL A 265 -14.59 8.39 14.90
C VAL A 265 -15.23 8.07 16.26
N GLU A 266 -14.41 7.91 17.30
CA GLU A 266 -14.78 8.40 18.61
C GLU A 266 -14.72 9.93 18.49
N VAL A 267 -15.69 10.48 17.76
CA VAL A 267 -16.21 11.79 18.11
C VAL A 267 -16.60 11.60 19.56
N ARG A 268 -15.76 12.11 20.46
CA ARG A 268 -16.18 12.35 21.83
C ARG A 268 -17.44 13.20 21.72
N GLU A 269 -18.58 12.56 21.92
CA GLU A 269 -19.75 13.25 22.47
C GLU A 269 -19.37 13.85 23.83
#